data_AF-W9YN34-F1
#
_entry.id   AF-W9YN34-F1
#
_cell.length_a   1.000
_cell.length_b   1.000
_cell.length_c   1.000
_cell.angle_alpha   90.00
_cell.angle_beta   90.00
_cell.angle_gamma   90.00
#
_symmetry.space_group_name_H-M   'P 1'
#
loop_
_entity.id
_entity.type
_entity.pdbx_description
1 polymer ?
#
loop_
_entity_poly.entity_id
_entity_poly.type
_entity_poly.pdbx_seq_one_letter_code
_entity_poly.pdbx_strand_id
1 'polypeptide(L)'
;MACTYLLVIVAFFMAFIALCYANVPHFVLPVHTDVQQSGQKLQQAFQDAVMLARVAAVTFDPCEEVFLRYFTAEEADFVKHAFRTMANIPLDQVIDEKTIFGFLANPTAAQNLPPKFADLDIAWDDHPDVPEMDRLCGHVSESGSMLDAYTYLDVDELEISDQASQIALVSLCEELFQFPSLQEIEDPPYVPWARDGQGRPLPGFTCDGLGATDSDWMASPGATLLHELMHWSYLLEDMPGFSELIDKDEAGLPQIRDHSDLSSDPPDGMGAFHAKLLKDRGPFAAIQNADNYRWYTLSKYWSWKCGRGFAEAMSDQDVYKRGPKVVLGEPEAAGEQTGGQW
;
A
#
# COMPACT_ATOMS: atom_id res chain seq x y z
N MET A 1 -2.77 63.19 -7.55
CA MET A 1 -3.16 62.07 -6.67
C MET A 1 -3.76 60.98 -7.55
N ALA A 2 -2.97 59.95 -7.88
CA ALA A 2 -3.40 58.64 -8.40
C ALA A 2 -2.19 57.98 -9.09
N CYS A 3 -1.29 57.35 -8.33
CA CYS A 3 -0.37 56.33 -8.88
C CYS A 3 0.36 55.59 -7.74
N THR A 4 -0.38 54.97 -6.82
CA THR A 4 0.25 54.26 -5.69
C THR A 4 -0.58 53.08 -5.17
N TYR A 5 -1.49 52.53 -5.98
CA TYR A 5 -2.33 51.40 -5.58
C TYR A 5 -2.21 50.14 -6.46
N LEU A 6 -1.43 50.19 -7.55
CA LEU A 6 -1.33 49.05 -8.47
C LEU A 6 -0.21 48.05 -8.11
N LEU A 7 0.76 48.45 -7.29
CA LEU A 7 1.93 47.61 -6.95
C LEU A 7 1.70 46.67 -5.76
N VAL A 8 0.67 46.89 -4.96
CA VAL A 8 0.36 46.05 -3.77
C VAL A 8 -0.49 44.83 -4.15
N ILE A 9 -1.25 44.89 -5.24
CA ILE A 9 -2.16 43.79 -5.65
C ILE A 9 -1.41 42.64 -6.32
N VAL A 10 -0.31 42.93 -7.04
CA VAL A 10 0.49 41.88 -7.72
C VAL A 10 1.34 41.09 -6.73
N ALA A 11 1.82 41.72 -5.65
CA ALA A 11 2.55 41.03 -4.58
C ALA A 11 1.63 40.08 -3.77
N PHE A 12 0.36 40.43 -3.59
CA PHE A 12 -0.61 39.55 -2.95
C PHE A 12 -0.97 38.34 -3.84
N PHE A 13 -1.12 38.53 -5.15
CA PHE A 13 -1.39 37.40 -6.05
C PHE A 13 -0.19 36.44 -6.20
N MET A 14 1.04 36.93 -6.16
CA MET A 14 2.22 36.05 -6.20
C MET A 14 2.50 35.37 -4.85
N ALA A 15 2.10 35.96 -3.71
CA ALA A 15 2.14 35.29 -2.41
C ALA A 15 1.08 34.18 -2.26
N PHE A 16 -0.01 34.22 -3.04
CA PHE A 16 -1.02 33.15 -3.07
C PHE A 16 -0.73 32.03 -4.06
N ILE A 17 0.19 32.22 -5.01
CA ILE A 17 0.64 31.16 -5.92
C ILE A 17 1.77 30.33 -5.28
N ALA A 18 2.49 30.87 -4.29
CA ALA A 18 3.48 30.15 -3.49
C ALA A 18 2.89 29.32 -2.32
N LEU A 19 1.58 29.02 -2.35
CA LEU A 19 0.86 28.26 -1.32
C LEU A 19 0.47 26.83 -1.77
N CYS A 20 1.03 26.33 -2.87
CA CYS A 20 0.61 25.04 -3.46
C CYS A 20 1.80 24.12 -3.78
N TYR A 21 2.58 23.73 -2.78
CA TYR A 21 3.11 22.37 -2.74
C TYR A 21 2.46 21.71 -1.54
N ALA A 22 1.27 21.16 -1.76
CA ALA A 22 0.62 20.30 -0.80
C ALA A 22 1.52 19.06 -0.64
N ASN A 23 1.66 18.51 0.58
CA ASN A 23 2.38 17.26 0.87
C ASN A 23 1.65 16.02 0.27
N VAL A 24 1.21 16.14 -0.98
CA VAL A 24 0.32 15.23 -1.69
C VAL A 24 1.12 14.66 -2.86
N PRO A 25 1.03 13.34 -3.10
CA PRO A 25 1.73 12.73 -4.21
C PRO A 25 1.26 13.27 -5.56
N HIS A 26 2.13 13.14 -6.55
CA HIS A 26 1.77 13.32 -7.94
C HIS A 26 1.14 12.02 -8.48
N PHE A 27 -0.01 12.15 -9.16
CA PHE A 27 -0.69 11.00 -9.76
C PHE A 27 -0.47 11.00 -11.27
N VAL A 28 0.11 9.91 -11.78
CA VAL A 28 0.50 9.78 -13.18
C VAL A 28 -0.47 8.83 -13.88
N LEU A 29 -1.07 9.30 -14.98
CA LEU A 29 -2.04 8.54 -15.76
C LEU A 29 -1.61 8.51 -17.23
N PRO A 30 -1.65 7.34 -17.90
CA PRO A 30 -1.40 7.26 -19.33
C PRO A 30 -2.41 8.09 -20.14
N VAL A 31 -1.98 8.62 -21.29
CA VAL A 31 -2.77 9.52 -22.17
C VAL A 31 -4.08 8.89 -22.68
N HIS A 32 -4.20 7.57 -22.61
CA HIS A 32 -5.34 6.81 -23.13
C HIS A 32 -6.23 6.17 -22.07
N THR A 33 -5.96 6.43 -20.80
CA THR A 33 -6.74 5.91 -19.67
C THR A 33 -7.91 6.84 -19.37
N ASP A 34 -9.04 6.30 -18.87
CA ASP A 34 -10.12 7.15 -18.34
C ASP A 34 -9.60 7.93 -17.12
N VAL A 35 -9.20 9.18 -17.38
CA VAL A 35 -8.57 10.06 -16.39
C VAL A 35 -9.43 10.24 -15.15
N GLN A 36 -10.75 10.27 -15.32
CA GLN A 36 -11.65 10.51 -14.20
C GLN A 36 -11.77 9.26 -13.32
N GLN A 37 -11.96 8.08 -13.91
CA GLN A 37 -12.13 6.86 -13.15
C GLN A 37 -10.81 6.38 -12.52
N SER A 38 -9.74 6.32 -13.31
CA SER A 38 -8.44 5.82 -12.84
C SER A 38 -7.77 6.78 -11.86
N GLY A 39 -7.88 8.09 -12.09
CA GLY A 39 -7.39 9.09 -11.16
C GLY A 39 -8.07 9.01 -9.78
N GLN A 40 -9.39 8.78 -9.76
CA GLN A 40 -10.13 8.58 -8.50
C GLN A 40 -9.69 7.31 -7.77
N LYS A 41 -9.44 6.22 -8.50
CA LYS A 41 -8.96 4.95 -7.92
C LYS A 41 -7.56 5.08 -7.32
N LEU A 42 -6.62 5.75 -8.01
CA LEU A 42 -5.29 6.04 -7.45
C LEU A 42 -5.38 6.90 -6.19
N GLN A 43 -6.21 7.95 -6.24
CA GLN A 43 -6.43 8.81 -5.09
C GLN A 43 -7.03 8.03 -3.91
N GLN A 44 -8.00 7.14 -4.17
CA GLN A 44 -8.58 6.29 -3.13
C GLN A 44 -7.56 5.31 -2.56
N ALA A 45 -6.71 4.69 -3.38
CA ALA A 45 -5.64 3.80 -2.92
C ALA A 45 -4.69 4.53 -1.96
N PHE A 46 -4.28 5.75 -2.31
CA PHE A 46 -3.47 6.59 -1.44
C PHE A 46 -4.18 6.95 -0.13
N GLN A 47 -5.46 7.31 -0.19
CA GLN A 47 -6.24 7.59 1.02
C GLN A 47 -6.36 6.37 1.95
N ASP A 48 -6.58 5.20 1.37
CA ASP A 48 -6.67 3.93 2.09
C ASP A 48 -5.31 3.58 2.73
N ALA A 49 -4.20 3.74 2.02
CA ALA A 49 -2.84 3.51 2.54
C ALA A 49 -2.54 4.37 3.76
N VAL A 50 -2.83 5.68 3.68
CA VAL A 50 -2.65 6.61 4.80
C VAL A 50 -3.58 6.28 5.96
N MET A 51 -4.83 5.88 5.68
CA MET A 51 -5.77 5.47 6.72
C MET A 51 -5.29 4.20 7.46
N LEU A 52 -4.80 3.19 6.73
CA LEU A 52 -4.24 1.96 7.30
C LEU A 52 -3.07 2.29 8.24
N ALA A 53 -2.11 3.09 7.78
CA ALA A 53 -0.98 3.53 8.59
C ALA A 53 -1.42 4.31 9.84
N ARG A 54 -2.40 5.21 9.72
CA ARG A 54 -2.94 5.96 10.86
C ARG A 54 -3.62 5.07 11.88
N VAL A 55 -4.49 4.15 11.45
CA VAL A 55 -5.17 3.23 12.36
C VAL A 55 -4.15 2.37 13.09
N ALA A 56 -3.16 1.82 12.37
CA ALA A 56 -2.05 1.09 12.98
C ALA A 56 -1.29 1.94 14.01
N ALA A 57 -0.92 3.18 13.67
CA ALA A 57 -0.18 4.08 14.55
C ALA A 57 -0.94 4.48 15.84
N VAL A 58 -2.25 4.75 15.73
CA VAL A 58 -3.05 5.26 16.85
C VAL A 58 -3.63 4.17 17.74
N THR A 59 -3.71 2.94 17.22
CA THR A 59 -4.18 1.77 17.96
C THR A 59 -3.04 0.81 18.33
N PHE A 60 -1.78 1.19 18.09
CA PHE A 60 -0.60 0.37 18.31
C PHE A 60 -0.54 -0.15 19.76
N ASP A 61 -0.41 -1.47 19.91
CA ASP A 61 -0.15 -2.13 21.19
C ASP A 61 0.89 -3.24 20.96
N PRO A 62 2.11 -3.15 21.53
CA PRO A 62 3.16 -4.13 21.30
C PRO A 62 2.88 -5.49 21.97
N CYS A 63 1.83 -5.58 22.81
CA CYS A 63 1.45 -6.80 23.49
C CYS A 63 0.22 -7.48 22.87
N GLU A 64 -0.37 -6.91 21.83
CA GLU A 64 -1.54 -7.50 21.20
C GLU A 64 -1.17 -8.70 20.31
N GLU A 65 -2.08 -9.66 20.22
CA GLU A 65 -1.88 -10.88 19.43
C GLU A 65 -1.58 -10.56 17.95
N VAL A 66 -2.25 -9.54 17.39
CA VAL A 66 -2.07 -9.13 15.99
C VAL A 66 -0.65 -8.59 15.74
N PHE A 67 -0.08 -7.82 16.68
CA PHE A 67 1.30 -7.36 16.57
C PHE A 67 2.27 -8.53 16.67
N LEU A 68 2.12 -9.34 17.72
CA LEU A 68 2.98 -10.50 17.98
C LEU A 68 2.85 -11.61 16.94
N ARG A 69 1.85 -11.55 16.06
CA ARG A 69 1.71 -12.43 14.89
C ARG A 69 2.74 -12.10 13.82
N TYR A 70 2.95 -10.82 13.53
CA TYR A 70 3.80 -10.36 12.42
C TYR A 70 5.17 -9.87 12.86
N PHE A 71 5.33 -9.48 14.12
CA PHE A 71 6.57 -8.92 14.65
C PHE A 71 6.88 -9.51 16.03
N THR A 72 8.11 -9.29 16.47
CA THR A 72 8.62 -9.60 17.80
C THR A 72 8.45 -8.39 18.73
N ALA A 73 8.48 -8.63 20.04
CA ALA A 73 8.37 -7.54 21.01
C ALA A 73 9.56 -6.56 20.91
N GLU A 74 10.73 -7.06 20.52
CA GLU A 74 11.96 -6.30 20.31
C GLU A 74 11.87 -5.33 19.12
N GLU A 75 11.00 -5.60 18.16
CA GLU A 75 10.76 -4.77 16.97
C GLU A 75 9.71 -3.67 17.20
N ALA A 76 9.06 -3.66 18.37
CA ALA A 76 7.89 -2.81 18.65
C ALA A 76 8.13 -1.31 18.40
N ASP A 77 9.20 -0.75 18.94
CA ASP A 77 9.48 0.68 18.80
C ASP A 77 9.77 1.05 17.34
N PHE A 78 10.45 0.17 16.60
CA PHE A 78 10.72 0.37 15.18
C PHE A 78 9.43 0.42 14.37
N VAL A 79 8.58 -0.60 14.53
CA VAL A 79 7.29 -0.70 13.81
C VAL A 79 6.35 0.44 14.17
N LYS A 80 6.30 0.82 15.45
CA LYS A 80 5.56 2.00 15.90
C LYS A 80 6.04 3.28 15.22
N HIS A 81 7.36 3.48 15.10
CA HIS A 81 7.91 4.64 14.41
C HIS A 81 7.64 4.61 12.91
N ALA A 82 7.67 3.45 12.25
CA ALA A 82 7.32 3.30 10.84
C ALA A 82 5.90 3.82 10.56
N PHE A 83 4.90 3.31 11.30
CA PHE A 83 3.52 3.75 11.10
C PHE A 83 3.30 5.20 11.50
N ARG A 84 3.96 5.69 12.56
CA ARG A 84 3.88 7.11 12.94
C ARG A 84 4.46 8.03 11.86
N THR A 85 5.59 7.64 11.26
CA THR A 85 6.22 8.38 10.17
C THR A 85 5.30 8.47 8.96
N MET A 86 4.77 7.34 8.49
CA MET A 86 3.78 7.32 7.40
C MET A 86 2.50 8.09 7.71
N ALA A 87 2.04 8.03 8.96
CA ALA A 87 0.84 8.73 9.43
C ALA A 87 1.08 10.23 9.71
N ASN A 88 2.33 10.72 9.59
CA ASN A 88 2.77 12.05 10.00
C ASN A 88 2.40 12.40 11.46
N ILE A 89 2.57 11.43 12.36
CA ILE A 89 2.35 11.60 13.80
C ILE A 89 3.74 11.73 14.45
N PRO A 90 3.99 12.75 15.29
CA PRO A 90 5.27 12.87 15.98
C PRO A 90 5.62 11.60 16.77
N LEU A 91 6.88 11.18 16.70
CA LEU A 91 7.33 9.89 17.26
C LEU A 91 7.17 9.82 18.79
N ASP A 92 7.19 10.96 19.48
CA ASP A 92 7.01 11.11 20.92
C ASP A 92 5.55 11.43 21.33
N GLN A 93 4.65 11.60 20.36
CA GLN A 93 3.25 11.94 20.63
C GLN A 93 2.59 10.89 21.52
N VAL A 94 2.01 11.33 22.63
CA VAL A 94 1.16 10.49 23.48
C VAL A 94 -0.20 10.37 22.80
N ILE A 95 -0.65 9.14 22.58
CA ILE A 95 -1.95 8.83 21.99
C ILE A 95 -2.81 8.21 23.07
N ASP A 96 -3.98 8.78 23.28
CA ASP A 96 -5.00 8.33 24.23
C ASP A 96 -6.40 8.33 23.58
N GLU A 97 -7.38 7.78 24.29
CA GLU A 97 -8.78 7.68 23.81
C GLU A 97 -9.39 9.01 23.33
N LYS A 98 -8.92 10.15 23.85
CA LYS A 98 -9.43 11.48 23.49
C LYS A 98 -8.81 12.02 22.21
N THR A 99 -7.58 11.61 21.92
CA THR A 99 -6.81 12.09 20.75
C THR A 99 -6.96 11.22 19.51
N ILE A 100 -7.31 9.93 19.65
CA ILE A 100 -7.47 8.97 18.54
C ILE A 100 -8.33 9.54 17.41
N PHE A 101 -9.53 10.05 17.73
CA PHE A 101 -10.45 10.57 16.72
C PHE A 101 -9.90 11.80 15.98
N GLY A 102 -9.05 12.59 16.62
CA GLY A 102 -8.38 13.72 15.99
C GLY A 102 -7.39 13.28 14.91
N PHE A 103 -6.63 12.22 15.16
CA PHE A 103 -5.67 11.68 14.20
C PHE A 103 -6.31 10.93 13.03
N LEU A 104 -7.53 10.41 13.21
CA LEU A 104 -8.31 9.74 12.17
C LEU A 104 -9.21 10.71 11.38
N ALA A 105 -9.39 11.95 11.86
CA ALA A 105 -10.16 12.96 11.15
C ALA A 105 -9.36 13.54 9.98
N ASN A 106 -9.94 13.52 8.77
CA ASN A 106 -9.34 14.07 7.54
C ASN A 106 -7.89 13.57 7.31
N PRO A 107 -7.70 12.25 7.18
CA PRO A 107 -6.37 11.62 7.19
C PRO A 107 -5.45 12.09 6.05
N THR A 108 -6.04 12.60 4.97
CA THR A 108 -5.37 13.00 3.73
C THR A 108 -5.39 14.49 3.44
N ALA A 109 -5.79 15.30 4.42
CA ALA A 109 -5.56 16.73 4.31
C ALA A 109 -4.05 16.98 4.18
N ALA A 110 -3.62 17.80 3.23
CA ALA A 110 -2.21 17.98 2.90
C ALA A 110 -1.32 18.31 4.12
N GLN A 111 -1.81 19.17 5.02
CA GLN A 111 -1.11 19.54 6.25
C GLN A 111 -0.93 18.38 7.23
N ASN A 112 -1.71 17.31 7.07
CA ASN A 112 -1.65 16.10 7.89
C ASN A 112 -0.78 15.02 7.22
N LEU A 113 -0.27 15.20 6.00
CA LEU A 113 0.57 14.23 5.31
C LEU A 113 2.07 14.50 5.54
N PRO A 114 2.93 13.47 5.57
CA PRO A 114 4.38 13.62 5.65
C PRO A 114 4.89 14.53 4.51
N PRO A 115 5.76 15.52 4.80
CA PRO A 115 6.29 16.40 3.76
C PRO A 115 6.96 15.67 2.60
N LYS A 116 7.62 14.52 2.88
CA LYS A 116 8.29 13.69 1.87
C LYS A 116 7.33 13.18 0.79
N PHE A 117 6.02 13.07 1.05
CA PHE A 117 5.04 12.67 0.02
C PHE A 117 4.91 13.65 -1.16
N ALA A 118 5.51 14.85 -1.08
CA ALA A 118 5.66 15.72 -2.24
C ALA A 118 6.61 15.14 -3.32
N ASP A 119 7.48 14.20 -2.94
CA ASP A 119 8.46 13.52 -3.81
C ASP A 119 8.00 12.10 -4.20
N LEU A 120 6.71 11.82 -4.04
CA LEU A 120 6.09 10.53 -4.38
C LEU A 120 5.25 10.66 -5.65
N ASP A 121 5.58 9.84 -6.65
CA ASP A 121 4.82 9.70 -7.88
C ASP A 121 4.14 8.33 -7.89
N ILE A 122 2.82 8.32 -8.08
CA ILE A 122 2.00 7.11 -8.14
C ILE A 122 1.37 7.02 -9.52
N ALA A 123 1.81 6.04 -10.31
CA ALA A 123 1.29 5.76 -11.64
C ALA A 123 0.16 4.73 -11.64
N TRP A 124 -0.79 4.92 -12.55
CA TRP A 124 -1.63 3.85 -13.05
C TRP A 124 -0.84 3.07 -14.09
N ASP A 125 -0.66 1.77 -13.85
CA ASP A 125 0.24 0.92 -14.63
C ASP A 125 1.72 1.35 -14.46
N ASP A 126 2.61 0.88 -15.34
CA ASP A 126 4.02 1.28 -15.30
C ASP A 126 4.22 2.80 -15.38
N HIS A 127 4.99 3.36 -14.43
CA HIS A 127 5.37 4.76 -14.43
C HIS A 127 6.22 5.10 -15.69
N PRO A 128 5.92 6.20 -16.40
CA PRO A 128 6.57 6.52 -17.68
C PRO A 128 8.07 6.78 -17.57
N ASP A 129 8.53 7.24 -16.41
CA ASP A 129 9.96 7.49 -16.15
C ASP A 129 10.73 6.23 -15.72
N VAL A 130 10.04 5.09 -15.50
CA VAL A 130 10.72 3.80 -15.32
C VAL A 130 11.23 3.31 -16.69
N PRO A 131 12.51 2.91 -16.80
CA PRO A 131 13.08 2.37 -18.02
C PRO A 131 12.26 1.19 -18.54
N GLU A 132 12.06 1.10 -19.86
CA GLU A 132 11.19 0.10 -20.49
C GLU A 132 11.55 -1.35 -20.11
N MET A 133 12.84 -1.63 -19.86
CA MET A 133 13.33 -2.95 -19.47
C MET A 133 13.02 -3.35 -18.02
N ASP A 134 12.72 -2.37 -17.17
CA ASP A 134 12.44 -2.56 -15.73
C ASP A 134 10.95 -2.40 -15.42
N ARG A 135 10.12 -2.23 -16.44
CA ARG A 135 8.66 -2.22 -16.34
C ARG A 135 8.14 -3.61 -16.08
N LEU A 136 7.22 -3.74 -15.13
CA LEU A 136 6.79 -5.02 -14.58
C LEU A 136 5.27 -5.23 -14.63
N CYS A 137 4.47 -4.18 -14.84
CA CYS A 137 3.04 -4.37 -14.97
C CYS A 137 2.69 -5.10 -16.29
N GLY A 138 1.66 -5.94 -16.26
CA GLY A 138 1.32 -6.84 -17.37
C GLY A 138 2.30 -8.02 -17.58
N HIS A 139 3.44 -8.06 -16.88
CA HIS A 139 4.33 -9.21 -16.90
C HIS A 139 3.84 -10.33 -15.98
N VAL A 140 3.82 -11.54 -16.54
CA VAL A 140 3.58 -12.77 -15.78
C VAL A 140 4.93 -13.28 -15.30
N SER A 141 5.10 -13.37 -13.98
CA SER A 141 6.30 -13.96 -13.37
C SER A 141 6.49 -15.43 -13.78
N GLU A 142 7.68 -15.98 -13.56
CA GLU A 142 7.96 -17.40 -13.83
C GLU A 142 7.01 -18.36 -13.08
N SER A 143 6.46 -17.92 -11.93
CA SER A 143 5.47 -18.66 -11.15
C SER A 143 4.03 -18.54 -11.68
N GLY A 144 3.82 -17.79 -12.77
CA GLY A 144 2.49 -17.58 -13.36
C GLY A 144 1.69 -16.45 -12.71
N SER A 145 2.28 -15.68 -11.78
CA SER A 145 1.59 -14.61 -11.06
C SER A 145 1.83 -13.26 -11.72
N MET A 146 0.77 -12.46 -11.87
CA MET A 146 0.88 -11.04 -12.28
C MET A 146 1.17 -10.18 -11.05
N LEU A 147 2.11 -9.25 -11.20
CA LEU A 147 2.43 -8.27 -10.17
C LEU A 147 1.24 -7.33 -9.91
N ASP A 148 1.09 -6.92 -8.66
CA ASP A 148 0.04 -5.97 -8.24
C ASP A 148 0.53 -4.52 -8.32
N ALA A 149 1.78 -4.33 -7.94
CA ALA A 149 2.47 -3.05 -7.92
C ALA A 149 3.98 -3.31 -7.83
N TYR A 150 4.75 -2.24 -7.97
CA TYR A 150 6.16 -2.22 -7.60
C TYR A 150 6.63 -0.78 -7.37
N THR A 151 7.70 -0.64 -6.61
CA THR A 151 8.38 0.63 -6.35
C THR A 151 9.74 0.62 -7.03
N TYR A 152 9.97 1.61 -7.89
CA TYR A 152 11.27 1.83 -8.53
C TYR A 152 12.03 2.94 -7.80
N LEU A 153 13.23 2.61 -7.32
CA LEU A 153 14.09 3.47 -6.51
C LEU A 153 15.49 3.62 -7.12
N ASP A 154 15.66 3.30 -8.40
CA ASP A 154 16.99 3.21 -9.01
C ASP A 154 17.78 4.52 -8.85
N VAL A 155 18.95 4.33 -8.26
CA VAL A 155 19.90 5.31 -7.79
C VAL A 155 20.92 5.67 -8.88
N ASP A 156 21.03 4.87 -9.94
CA ASP A 156 22.17 4.92 -10.87
C ASP A 156 22.00 5.90 -12.06
N GLU A 157 20.76 6.22 -12.49
CA GLU A 157 20.56 7.20 -13.57
C GLU A 157 20.37 8.64 -13.09
N LEU A 158 20.06 8.87 -11.81
CA LEU A 158 19.64 10.19 -11.32
C LEU A 158 20.60 10.95 -10.39
N GLU A 159 21.55 10.36 -9.65
CA GLU A 159 22.67 11.16 -9.06
C GLU A 159 23.80 10.39 -8.33
N ILE A 160 24.94 11.06 -8.26
CA ILE A 160 26.28 10.65 -7.78
C ILE A 160 26.33 10.71 -6.24
N SER A 161 25.50 9.97 -5.50
CA SER A 161 25.51 10.08 -4.04
C SER A 161 25.23 8.77 -3.29
N ASP A 162 25.89 8.59 -2.14
CA ASP A 162 25.71 7.47 -1.20
C ASP A 162 24.36 7.56 -0.42
N GLN A 163 23.30 8.11 -1.02
CA GLN A 163 22.00 8.34 -0.37
C GLN A 163 20.87 7.61 -1.09
N ALA A 164 19.85 7.19 -0.33
CA ALA A 164 18.63 6.62 -0.89
C ALA A 164 17.93 7.62 -1.84
N SER A 165 17.25 7.10 -2.87
CA SER A 165 16.49 7.94 -3.78
C SER A 165 15.45 8.75 -3.00
N GLN A 166 15.52 10.07 -3.13
CA GLN A 166 14.56 10.99 -2.52
C GLN A 166 13.21 10.91 -3.22
N ILE A 167 13.18 10.43 -4.47
CA ILE A 167 11.97 10.28 -5.27
C ILE A 167 11.58 8.81 -5.28
N ALA A 168 10.30 8.52 -5.06
CA ALA A 168 9.73 7.18 -5.26
C ALA A 168 8.78 7.19 -6.46
N LEU A 169 9.05 6.29 -7.41
CA LEU A 169 8.15 6.01 -8.54
C LEU A 169 7.42 4.71 -8.23
N VAL A 170 6.14 4.81 -7.85
CA VAL A 170 5.30 3.64 -7.55
C VAL A 170 4.37 3.39 -8.72
N SER A 171 4.41 2.17 -9.27
CA SER A 171 3.50 1.71 -10.32
C SER A 171 2.43 0.82 -9.69
N LEU A 172 1.15 1.19 -9.81
CA LEU A 172 0.02 0.35 -9.41
C LEU A 172 -0.60 -0.29 -10.65
N CYS A 173 -0.38 -1.59 -10.86
CA CYS A 173 -0.82 -2.29 -12.06
C CYS A 173 -2.36 -2.30 -12.17
N GLU A 174 -2.89 -2.23 -13.39
CA GLU A 174 -4.35 -2.14 -13.60
C GLU A 174 -5.11 -3.29 -12.93
N GLU A 175 -4.53 -4.49 -12.92
CA GLU A 175 -5.13 -5.70 -12.36
C GLU A 175 -5.33 -5.62 -10.84
N LEU A 176 -4.52 -4.81 -10.13
CA LEU A 176 -4.72 -4.56 -8.70
C LEU A 176 -6.11 -3.96 -8.43
N PHE A 177 -6.65 -3.16 -9.35
CA PHE A 177 -7.95 -2.51 -9.18
C PHE A 177 -9.15 -3.42 -9.43
N GLN A 178 -8.91 -4.74 -9.57
CA GLN A 178 -9.92 -5.79 -9.36
C GLN A 178 -10.22 -5.99 -7.87
N PHE A 179 -9.29 -5.63 -6.98
CA PHE A 179 -9.55 -5.57 -5.55
C PHE A 179 -10.40 -4.34 -5.20
N PRO A 180 -11.41 -4.50 -4.33
CA PRO A 180 -12.19 -3.37 -3.83
C PRO A 180 -11.36 -2.46 -2.93
N SER A 181 -11.71 -1.17 -2.91
CA SER A 181 -11.24 -0.24 -1.88
C SER A 181 -11.72 -0.65 -0.48
N LEU A 182 -11.11 -0.09 0.58
CA LEU A 182 -11.59 -0.33 1.96
C LEU A 182 -13.06 0.08 2.13
N GLN A 183 -13.48 1.17 1.49
CA GLN A 183 -14.85 1.63 1.52
C GLN A 183 -15.81 0.66 0.83
N GLU A 184 -15.44 0.12 -0.34
CA GLU A 184 -16.26 -0.86 -1.05
C GLU A 184 -16.34 -2.20 -0.31
N ILE A 185 -15.30 -2.57 0.44
CA ILE A 185 -15.37 -3.73 1.36
C ILE A 185 -16.38 -3.44 2.47
N GLU A 186 -16.31 -2.27 3.11
CA GLU A 186 -17.19 -1.90 4.22
C GLU A 186 -18.67 -1.78 3.80
N ASP A 187 -18.93 -1.05 2.71
CA ASP A 187 -20.26 -0.81 2.14
C ASP A 187 -20.28 -1.18 0.65
N PRO A 188 -20.54 -2.46 0.32
CA PRO A 188 -20.44 -2.94 -1.04
C PRO A 188 -21.48 -2.30 -1.97
N PRO A 189 -21.09 -1.87 -3.19
CA PRO A 189 -22.02 -1.31 -4.17
C PRO A 189 -23.06 -2.34 -4.64
N TYR A 190 -24.17 -1.86 -5.20
CA TYR A 190 -25.22 -2.72 -5.79
C TYR A 190 -24.85 -3.20 -7.21
N VAL A 191 -23.84 -4.07 -7.28
CA VAL A 191 -23.28 -4.62 -8.51
C VAL A 191 -22.99 -6.12 -8.39
N PRO A 192 -23.00 -6.89 -9.49
CA PRO A 192 -22.92 -8.36 -9.43
C PRO A 192 -21.63 -8.93 -8.82
N TRP A 193 -20.53 -8.18 -8.83
CA TRP A 193 -19.27 -8.61 -8.21
C TRP A 193 -19.21 -8.39 -6.69
N ALA A 194 -20.15 -7.62 -6.13
CA ALA A 194 -20.20 -7.30 -4.70
C ALA A 194 -21.46 -7.83 -3.99
N ARG A 195 -22.56 -8.02 -4.72
CA ARG A 195 -23.84 -8.48 -4.19
C ARG A 195 -24.51 -9.53 -5.08
N ASP A 196 -25.24 -10.44 -4.46
CA ASP A 196 -26.03 -11.46 -5.16
C ASP A 196 -27.32 -10.89 -5.80
N GLY A 197 -28.07 -11.74 -6.50
CA GLY A 197 -29.33 -11.37 -7.16
C GLY A 197 -30.46 -10.92 -6.22
N GLN A 198 -30.28 -11.08 -4.89
CA GLN A 198 -31.18 -10.59 -3.85
C GLN A 198 -30.65 -9.32 -3.16
N GLY A 199 -29.51 -8.80 -3.61
CA GLY A 199 -28.86 -7.61 -3.04
C GLY A 199 -28.09 -7.87 -1.74
N ARG A 200 -27.84 -9.14 -1.38
CA ARG A 200 -27.04 -9.48 -0.20
C ARG A 200 -25.55 -9.40 -0.56
N PRO A 201 -24.69 -8.85 0.32
CA PRO A 201 -23.24 -8.88 0.14
C PRO A 201 -22.71 -10.29 -0.14
N LEU A 202 -21.77 -10.39 -1.09
CA LEU A 202 -21.00 -11.62 -1.34
C LEU A 202 -19.91 -11.81 -0.27
N PRO A 203 -19.31 -13.02 -0.14
CA PRO A 203 -18.14 -13.22 0.71
C PRO A 203 -17.00 -12.24 0.36
N GLY A 204 -16.26 -11.81 1.37
CA GLY A 204 -15.24 -10.77 1.25
C GLY A 204 -15.77 -9.34 1.29
N PHE A 205 -17.06 -9.14 1.60
CA PHE A 205 -17.65 -7.82 1.82
C PHE A 205 -18.36 -7.76 3.16
N THR A 206 -18.35 -6.57 3.78
CA THR A 206 -18.80 -6.27 5.13
C THR A 206 -18.01 -7.00 6.22
N CYS A 207 -18.10 -6.50 7.45
CA CYS A 207 -17.44 -7.13 8.60
C CYS A 207 -17.81 -8.60 8.79
N ASP A 208 -19.03 -9.02 8.45
CA ASP A 208 -19.44 -10.43 8.57
C ASP A 208 -18.91 -11.30 7.43
N GLY A 209 -18.70 -10.73 6.24
CA GLY A 209 -18.21 -11.46 5.06
C GLY A 209 -16.69 -11.58 4.97
N LEU A 210 -15.91 -10.88 5.80
CA LEU A 210 -14.44 -10.98 5.85
C LEU A 210 -13.92 -12.30 6.45
N GLY A 211 -14.80 -13.17 6.96
CA GLY A 211 -14.38 -14.43 7.58
C GLY A 211 -13.69 -14.23 8.94
N ALA A 212 -12.99 -15.25 9.42
CA ALA A 212 -12.42 -15.26 10.78
C ALA A 212 -10.89 -15.10 10.83
N THR A 213 -10.21 -15.16 9.68
CA THR A 213 -8.75 -15.17 9.56
C THR A 213 -8.27 -14.07 8.62
N ASP A 214 -7.02 -13.63 8.79
CA ASP A 214 -6.37 -12.73 7.83
C ASP A 214 -6.37 -13.36 6.44
N SER A 215 -6.90 -12.64 5.44
CA SER A 215 -7.04 -13.12 4.06
C SER A 215 -7.15 -11.95 3.08
N ASP A 216 -7.00 -12.22 1.79
CA ASP A 216 -7.12 -11.25 0.70
C ASP A 216 -8.54 -10.65 0.55
N TRP A 217 -9.53 -11.20 1.26
CA TRP A 217 -10.81 -10.53 1.48
C TRP A 217 -10.66 -9.18 2.18
N MET A 218 -9.62 -9.01 3.00
CA MET A 218 -9.30 -7.74 3.66
C MET A 218 -8.51 -6.77 2.78
N ALA A 219 -7.84 -7.27 1.74
CA ALA A 219 -6.90 -6.51 0.95
C ALA A 219 -7.60 -5.48 0.05
N SER A 220 -6.94 -4.34 -0.13
CA SER A 220 -7.33 -3.27 -1.04
C SER A 220 -6.11 -2.74 -1.81
N PRO A 221 -6.31 -1.99 -2.91
CA PRO A 221 -5.22 -1.29 -3.59
C PRO A 221 -4.40 -0.39 -2.65
N GLY A 222 -5.03 0.21 -1.63
CA GLY A 222 -4.30 1.01 -0.65
C GLY A 222 -3.44 0.20 0.30
N ALA A 223 -3.81 -1.04 0.63
CA ALA A 223 -2.94 -1.92 1.40
C ALA A 223 -1.70 -2.33 0.60
N THR A 224 -1.86 -2.59 -0.70
CA THR A 224 -0.72 -2.83 -1.60
C THR A 224 0.14 -1.57 -1.74
N LEU A 225 -0.45 -0.38 -1.91
CA LEU A 225 0.34 0.85 -1.92
C LEU A 225 1.08 1.08 -0.59
N LEU A 226 0.50 0.73 0.56
CA LEU A 226 1.21 0.79 1.84
C LEU A 226 2.44 -0.13 1.85
N HIS A 227 2.34 -1.33 1.28
CA HIS A 227 3.47 -2.23 1.09
C HIS A 227 4.57 -1.56 0.26
N GLU A 228 4.21 -0.99 -0.90
CA GLU A 228 5.15 -0.28 -1.77
C GLU A 228 5.86 0.88 -1.08
N LEU A 229 5.12 1.66 -0.29
CA LEU A 229 5.69 2.76 0.48
C LEU A 229 6.70 2.32 1.55
N MET A 230 6.66 1.06 2.00
CA MET A 230 7.68 0.55 2.93
C MET A 230 9.04 0.36 2.26
N HIS A 231 9.08 0.11 0.95
CA HIS A 231 10.35 0.01 0.21
C HIS A 231 11.08 1.36 0.11
N TRP A 232 10.36 2.47 0.20
CA TRP A 232 10.93 3.81 0.02
C TRP A 232 11.70 4.27 1.26
N SER A 233 12.98 3.90 1.33
CA SER A 233 13.86 4.19 2.47
C SER A 233 13.91 5.67 2.87
N TYR A 234 13.89 6.60 1.91
CA TYR A 234 13.88 8.04 2.19
C TYR A 234 12.68 8.44 3.06
N LEU A 235 11.51 7.80 2.91
CA LEU A 235 10.36 8.07 3.79
C LEU A 235 10.66 7.76 5.27
N LEU A 236 11.47 6.74 5.54
CA LEU A 236 11.67 6.15 6.86
C LEU A 236 13.04 6.45 7.49
N GLU A 237 13.99 6.98 6.73
CA GLU A 237 15.40 7.18 7.14
C GLU A 237 15.58 8.04 8.41
N ASP A 238 14.63 8.94 8.69
CA ASP A 238 14.67 9.85 9.85
C ASP A 238 14.27 9.15 11.16
N MET A 239 13.81 7.90 11.08
CA MET A 239 13.41 7.12 12.25
C MET A 239 14.64 6.64 13.03
N PRO A 240 14.59 6.67 14.37
CA PRO A 240 15.64 6.07 15.19
C PRO A 240 15.84 4.58 14.86
N GLY A 241 17.08 4.21 14.52
CA GLY A 241 17.47 2.82 14.28
C GLY A 241 17.29 2.32 12.84
N PHE A 242 16.78 3.13 11.90
CA PHE A 242 16.54 2.68 10.52
C PHE A 242 17.81 2.15 9.85
N SER A 243 18.88 2.95 9.86
CA SER A 243 20.14 2.56 9.21
C SER A 243 20.88 1.40 9.89
N GLU A 244 20.58 1.14 11.16
CA GLU A 244 21.23 0.11 11.97
C GLU A 244 20.48 -1.22 11.96
N LEU A 245 19.15 -1.18 11.83
CA LEU A 245 18.29 -2.35 11.93
C LEU A 245 17.84 -2.88 10.58
N ILE A 246 17.82 -2.06 9.54
CA ILE A 246 17.43 -2.47 8.20
C ILE A 246 18.65 -2.90 7.39
N ASP A 247 18.55 -4.08 6.78
CA ASP A 247 19.60 -4.65 5.97
C ASP A 247 19.84 -3.79 4.72
N LYS A 248 21.09 -3.81 4.26
CA LYS A 248 21.51 -3.07 3.07
C LYS A 248 21.19 -3.86 1.80
N ASP A 249 20.73 -3.15 0.79
CA ASP A 249 20.55 -3.65 -0.56
C ASP A 249 21.89 -3.83 -1.30
N GLU A 250 21.81 -4.12 -2.61
CA GLU A 250 22.98 -4.31 -3.47
C GLU A 250 23.79 -3.02 -3.67
N ALA A 251 23.14 -1.85 -3.56
CA ALA A 251 23.79 -0.54 -3.57
C ALA A 251 24.40 -0.16 -2.21
N GLY A 252 24.21 -0.98 -1.17
CA GLY A 252 24.73 -0.74 0.18
C GLY A 252 23.88 0.22 1.02
N LEU A 253 22.64 0.47 0.61
CA LEU A 253 21.68 1.36 1.26
C LEU A 253 20.64 0.54 2.05
N PRO A 254 20.28 0.95 3.28
CA PRO A 254 19.24 0.26 4.04
C PRO A 254 17.91 0.29 3.27
N GLN A 255 17.29 -0.87 3.07
CA GLN A 255 16.01 -1.00 2.37
C GLN A 255 15.15 -2.11 2.97
N ILE A 256 13.89 -1.81 3.29
CA ILE A 256 12.89 -2.85 3.57
C ILE A 256 12.53 -3.45 2.22
N ARG A 257 12.62 -4.78 2.07
CA ARG A 257 12.46 -5.48 0.79
C ARG A 257 11.30 -6.46 0.85
N ASP A 258 11.04 -7.11 -0.28
CA ASP A 258 10.30 -8.35 -0.26
C ASP A 258 11.23 -9.49 0.09
N HIS A 259 10.87 -10.22 1.13
CA HIS A 259 11.61 -11.41 1.48
C HIS A 259 11.45 -12.46 0.39
N SER A 260 12.58 -12.89 -0.18
CA SER A 260 12.62 -13.97 -1.18
C SER A 260 13.90 -14.76 -1.02
N ASP A 261 13.78 -16.00 -0.56
CA ASP A 261 14.84 -16.99 -0.53
C ASP A 261 14.22 -18.37 -0.77
N LEU A 262 14.22 -18.79 -2.04
CA LEU A 262 13.64 -20.07 -2.48
C LEU A 262 14.26 -21.31 -1.79
N SER A 263 15.42 -21.16 -1.14
CA SER A 263 16.09 -22.23 -0.41
C SER A 263 15.64 -22.36 1.05
N SER A 264 14.70 -21.51 1.48
CA SER A 264 14.31 -21.33 2.86
C SER A 264 12.81 -21.62 3.11
N ASP A 265 12.41 -21.77 4.38
CA ASP A 265 11.00 -21.98 4.80
C ASP A 265 10.54 -20.87 5.78
N PRO A 266 9.61 -19.95 5.40
CA PRO A 266 8.96 -19.86 4.09
C PRO A 266 9.91 -19.40 2.96
N PRO A 267 9.64 -19.74 1.69
CA PRO A 267 10.50 -19.37 0.56
C PRO A 267 10.42 -17.88 0.20
N ASP A 268 9.38 -17.18 0.66
CA ASP A 268 9.15 -15.76 0.45
C ASP A 268 8.42 -15.16 1.66
N GLY A 269 8.17 -13.85 1.63
CA GLY A 269 7.41 -13.12 2.65
C GLY A 269 5.99 -12.76 2.22
N MET A 270 5.48 -13.34 1.13
CA MET A 270 4.25 -12.90 0.47
C MET A 270 3.01 -13.54 1.10
N GLY A 271 2.02 -12.71 1.39
CA GLY A 271 0.76 -13.15 1.99
C GLY A 271 0.85 -13.30 3.51
N ALA A 272 -0.33 -13.31 4.15
CA ALA A 272 -0.44 -13.29 5.60
C ALA A 272 0.23 -14.49 6.28
N PHE A 273 0.25 -15.63 5.59
CA PHE A 273 0.80 -16.89 6.11
C PHE A 273 2.33 -16.89 6.10
N HIS A 274 3.00 -16.49 5.02
CA HIS A 274 4.45 -16.45 5.00
C HIS A 274 5.02 -15.29 5.80
N ALA A 275 4.42 -14.09 5.69
CA ALA A 275 4.85 -12.92 6.44
C ALA A 275 4.96 -13.19 7.95
N LYS A 276 3.94 -13.84 8.56
CA LYS A 276 3.96 -14.14 10.00
C LYS A 276 5.06 -15.13 10.43
N LEU A 277 5.57 -15.95 9.52
CA LEU A 277 6.61 -16.94 9.82
C LEU A 277 8.01 -16.29 9.84
N LEU A 278 8.19 -15.13 9.19
CA LEU A 278 9.50 -14.49 9.09
C LEU A 278 10.07 -14.05 10.44
N LYS A 279 9.23 -13.66 11.40
CA LYS A 279 9.69 -13.27 12.75
C LYS A 279 10.46 -14.39 13.47
N ASP A 280 10.22 -15.65 13.10
CA ASP A 280 10.85 -16.82 13.72
C ASP A 280 12.23 -17.14 13.10
N ARG A 281 12.65 -16.39 12.06
CA ARG A 281 13.94 -16.60 11.36
C ARG A 281 15.14 -15.99 12.07
N GLY A 282 14.88 -15.02 12.94
CA GLY A 282 15.93 -14.35 13.68
C GLY A 282 15.53 -12.94 14.08
N PRO A 283 16.40 -12.27 14.86
CA PRO A 283 16.18 -10.88 15.24
C PRO A 283 15.98 -10.02 13.99
N PHE A 284 14.97 -9.14 14.03
CA PHE A 284 14.73 -8.13 13.00
C PHE A 284 14.33 -8.67 11.62
N ALA A 285 14.12 -9.98 11.46
CA ALA A 285 13.77 -10.57 10.17
C ALA A 285 12.40 -10.11 9.66
N ALA A 286 11.44 -9.89 10.57
CA ALA A 286 10.09 -9.46 10.19
C ALA A 286 10.06 -8.00 9.71
N ILE A 287 10.86 -7.12 10.30
CA ILE A 287 10.92 -5.71 9.89
C ILE A 287 11.64 -5.50 8.54
N GLN A 288 12.31 -6.52 7.99
CA GLN A 288 12.88 -6.46 6.65
C GLN A 288 11.85 -6.67 5.54
N ASN A 289 10.63 -7.14 5.86
CA ASN A 289 9.64 -7.56 4.86
C ASN A 289 8.45 -6.59 4.79
N ALA A 290 8.21 -6.00 3.62
CA ALA A 290 7.11 -5.05 3.43
C ALA A 290 5.72 -5.66 3.71
N ASP A 291 5.51 -6.94 3.37
CA ASP A 291 4.23 -7.62 3.57
C ASP A 291 3.89 -7.84 5.06
N ASN A 292 4.89 -7.89 5.97
CA ASN A 292 4.62 -7.93 7.41
C ASN A 292 3.85 -6.67 7.87
N TYR A 293 4.23 -5.51 7.34
CA TYR A 293 3.55 -4.25 7.63
C TYR A 293 2.15 -4.22 7.03
N ARG A 294 2.02 -4.64 5.77
CA ARG A 294 0.73 -4.73 5.06
C ARG A 294 -0.27 -5.56 5.86
N TRP A 295 0.10 -6.79 6.23
CA TRP A 295 -0.83 -7.70 6.89
C TRP A 295 -1.13 -7.30 8.33
N TYR A 296 -0.16 -6.76 9.06
CA TYR A 296 -0.42 -6.14 10.35
C TYR A 296 -1.45 -5.01 10.24
N THR A 297 -1.28 -4.07 9.29
CA THR A 297 -2.22 -2.95 9.15
C THR A 297 -3.62 -3.39 8.71
N LEU A 298 -3.73 -4.36 7.82
CA LEU A 298 -5.02 -4.93 7.41
C LEU A 298 -5.75 -5.55 8.60
N SER A 299 -5.08 -6.42 9.36
CA SER A 299 -5.67 -7.08 10.52
C SER A 299 -6.09 -6.04 11.58
N LYS A 300 -5.23 -5.06 11.85
CA LYS A 300 -5.52 -3.93 12.76
C LYS A 300 -6.73 -3.10 12.32
N TYR A 301 -6.74 -2.68 11.06
CA TYR A 301 -7.79 -1.83 10.53
C TYR A 301 -9.14 -2.50 10.61
N TRP A 302 -9.25 -3.74 10.13
CA TRP A 302 -10.50 -4.48 10.17
C TRP A 302 -10.90 -4.86 11.59
N SER A 303 -9.95 -5.18 12.49
CA SER A 303 -10.29 -5.41 13.89
C SER A 303 -10.86 -4.17 14.57
N TRP A 304 -10.27 -3.00 14.31
CA TRP A 304 -10.77 -1.72 14.80
C TRP A 304 -12.16 -1.40 14.20
N LYS A 305 -12.32 -1.53 12.88
CA LYS A 305 -13.57 -1.23 12.19
C LYS A 305 -14.73 -2.15 12.58
N CYS A 306 -14.45 -3.45 12.69
CA CYS A 306 -15.47 -4.46 12.93
C CYS A 306 -15.70 -4.76 14.42
N GLY A 307 -14.88 -4.20 15.31
CA GLY A 307 -14.97 -4.44 16.75
C GLY A 307 -14.75 -5.90 17.14
N ARG A 308 -13.96 -6.65 16.36
CA ARG A 308 -13.65 -8.07 16.60
C ARG A 308 -12.24 -8.45 16.13
N GLY A 309 -11.63 -9.44 16.76
CA GLY A 309 -10.36 -10.00 16.31
C GLY A 309 -10.50 -10.84 15.03
N PHE A 310 -9.40 -10.94 14.28
CA PHE A 310 -9.17 -11.93 13.23
C PHE A 310 -7.98 -12.81 13.62
N ALA A 311 -8.12 -14.11 13.41
CA ALA A 311 -7.06 -15.09 13.69
C ALA A 311 -6.01 -15.09 12.57
N GLU A 312 -4.86 -15.68 12.85
CA GLU A 312 -3.81 -15.87 11.84
C GLU A 312 -4.25 -16.78 10.69
N ALA A 313 -3.72 -16.56 9.49
CA ALA A 313 -3.76 -17.53 8.41
C ALA A 313 -2.86 -18.74 8.75
N MET A 314 -3.31 -19.97 8.47
CA MET A 314 -2.56 -21.19 8.76
C MET A 314 -1.96 -21.85 7.50
N SER A 315 -2.29 -21.30 6.33
CA SER A 315 -1.80 -21.74 5.02
C SER A 315 -2.06 -20.66 3.96
N ASP A 316 -1.44 -20.78 2.79
CA ASP A 316 -1.77 -19.93 1.63
C ASP A 316 -3.24 -20.04 1.22
N GLN A 317 -3.85 -21.22 1.39
CA GLN A 317 -5.27 -21.41 1.10
C GLN A 317 -6.17 -20.56 2.01
N ASP A 318 -5.71 -20.21 3.21
CA ASP A 318 -6.41 -19.28 4.08
C ASP A 318 -6.27 -17.83 3.61
N VAL A 319 -5.14 -17.50 2.99
CA VAL A 319 -4.84 -16.16 2.47
C VAL A 319 -5.63 -15.86 1.20
N TYR A 320 -5.53 -16.71 0.18
CA TYR A 320 -6.01 -16.41 -1.17
C TYR A 320 -7.46 -16.86 -1.39
N LYS A 321 -8.43 -16.04 -0.94
CA LYS A 321 -9.88 -16.31 -1.00
C LYS A 321 -10.60 -15.60 -2.15
N ARG A 322 -10.08 -14.49 -2.70
CA ARG A 322 -10.70 -13.81 -3.87
C ARG A 322 -10.45 -14.55 -5.19
N GLY A 323 -9.59 -15.58 -5.17
CA GLY A 323 -9.26 -16.42 -6.32
C GLY A 323 -8.23 -15.76 -7.24
N PRO A 324 -7.72 -16.50 -8.26
CA PRO A 324 -6.76 -15.95 -9.20
C PRO A 324 -7.37 -14.79 -10.00
N LYS A 325 -6.56 -13.75 -10.25
CA LYS A 325 -6.86 -12.66 -11.19
C LYS A 325 -7.17 -13.30 -12.55
N VAL A 326 -8.43 -13.33 -12.97
CA VAL A 326 -8.80 -13.92 -14.25
C VAL A 326 -8.35 -12.97 -15.35
N VAL A 327 -7.44 -13.44 -16.22
CA VAL A 327 -7.13 -12.79 -17.50
C VAL A 327 -8.40 -12.81 -18.35
N LEU A 328 -9.06 -11.66 -18.48
CA LEU A 328 -10.03 -11.48 -19.56
C LEU A 328 -9.24 -11.33 -20.87
N GLY A 329 -8.98 -12.45 -21.54
CA GLY A 329 -8.19 -12.40 -22.77
C GLY A 329 -7.90 -13.71 -23.48
N GLU A 330 -8.92 -14.50 -23.82
CA GLU A 330 -9.08 -15.03 -25.19
C GLU A 330 -10.59 -15.16 -25.46
N PRO A 331 -11.13 -14.61 -26.58
CA PRO A 331 -12.48 -14.97 -26.98
C PRO A 331 -12.49 -16.44 -27.36
N GLU A 332 -13.47 -17.19 -26.81
CA GLU A 332 -13.81 -18.52 -27.30
C GLU A 332 -13.81 -18.51 -28.83
N ALA A 333 -12.90 -19.27 -29.43
CA ALA A 333 -12.93 -19.52 -30.86
C ALA A 333 -14.28 -20.16 -31.18
N ALA A 334 -15.15 -19.35 -31.78
CA ALA A 334 -16.43 -19.76 -32.28
C ALA A 334 -16.26 -20.92 -33.28
N GLY A 335 -16.83 -22.06 -32.90
CA GLY A 335 -17.42 -23.08 -33.77
C GLY A 335 -16.68 -23.47 -35.05
N GLU A 336 -16.18 -24.70 -35.07
CA GLU A 336 -16.15 -25.47 -36.31
C GLU A 336 -17.18 -26.61 -36.22
N GLN A 337 -18.34 -26.36 -36.83
CA GLN A 337 -19.20 -27.44 -37.29
C GLN A 337 -18.48 -28.16 -38.43
N THR A 338 -18.14 -29.43 -38.24
CA THR A 338 -18.09 -30.38 -39.34
C THR A 338 -18.85 -31.64 -38.96
N GLY A 339 -20.12 -31.68 -39.35
CA GLY A 339 -20.80 -32.95 -39.58
C GLY A 339 -20.29 -33.58 -40.88
N GLY A 340 -20.27 -34.91 -40.93
CA GLY A 340 -20.23 -35.65 -42.21
C GLY A 340 -19.44 -36.95 -42.20
N GLN A 341 -20.16 -38.07 -42.05
CA GLN A 341 -20.10 -39.33 -42.83
C GLN A 341 -18.70 -39.79 -43.33
N TRP A 342 -18.21 -41.00 -43.02
CA TRP A 342 -18.82 -42.33 -43.10
C TRP A 342 -18.25 -43.27 -42.04
#